data_AF-A0A9Q4BN16-F1
#
_entry.id   AF-A0A9Q4BN16-F1
#
_cell.length_a   1.000
_cell.length_b   1.000
_cell.length_c   1.000
_cell.angle_alpha   90.00
_cell.angle_beta   90.00
_cell.angle_gamma   90.00
#
_symmetry.space_group_name_H-M   'P 1'
#
loop_
_entity.id
_entity.type
_entity.pdbx_description
1 polymer ?
#
loop_
_entity_poly.entity_id
_entity_poly.type
_entity_poly.pdbx_seq_one_letter_code
_entity_poly.pdbx_strand_id
1 'polypeptide(L)' 'MAKVPKTFIILGEGRKVLSPPNFPIDAAAAFKMFSVSLVRELLLKGQDEMTRVEKRKDVLSITNGAYTLELSVACPPFCN' A
#
# COMPACT_ATOMS: atom_id res chain seq x y z
N MET A 1 -21.01 -13.35 10.59
CA MET A 1 -20.21 -12.18 10.14
C MET A 1 -18.92 -12.71 9.54
N ALA A 2 -18.74 -12.60 8.22
CA ALA A 2 -17.56 -13.17 7.56
C ALA A 2 -16.30 -12.38 7.94
N LYS A 3 -15.30 -13.08 8.47
CA LYS A 3 -13.99 -12.54 8.83
C LYS A 3 -13.26 -12.23 7.52
N VAL A 4 -13.31 -10.98 7.05
CA VAL A 4 -12.59 -10.57 5.84
C VAL A 4 -11.10 -10.80 6.09
N PRO A 5 -10.42 -11.67 5.32
CA PRO A 5 -9.00 -11.89 5.50
C PRO A 5 -8.27 -10.56 5.28
N LYS A 6 -7.42 -10.17 6.25
CA LYS A 6 -6.48 -9.05 6.08
C LYS A 6 -5.39 -9.48 5.12
N THR A 7 -5.68 -9.40 3.82
CA THR A 7 -4.71 -9.70 2.76
C THR A 7 -3.97 -8.42 2.41
N PHE A 8 -2.64 -8.44 2.50
CA PHE A 8 -1.79 -7.36 2.02
C PHE A 8 -1.46 -7.62 0.55
N ILE A 9 -1.93 -6.74 -0.34
CA ILE A 9 -1.76 -6.87 -1.78
C ILE A 9 -0.96 -5.67 -2.27
N ILE A 10 0.12 -5.96 -3.00
CA ILE A 10 0.94 -4.94 -3.65
C ILE A 10 0.65 -4.99 -5.15
N LEU A 11 0.23 -3.84 -5.67
CA LEU A 11 0.02 -3.63 -7.09
C LEU A 11 1.12 -2.71 -7.64
N GLY A 12 1.59 -3.01 -8.84
CA GLY A 12 2.41 -2.14 -9.65
C GLY A 12 1.58 -1.27 -10.59
N GLU A 13 2.26 -0.70 -11.59
CA GLU A 13 1.62 0.07 -12.65
C GLU A 13 0.54 -0.75 -13.38
N GLY A 14 -0.55 -0.11 -13.77
CA GLY A 14 -1.68 -0.76 -14.43
C GLY A 14 -2.40 -1.82 -13.57
N ARG A 15 -2.30 -1.74 -12.23
CA ARG A 15 -2.87 -2.73 -11.30
C ARG A 15 -2.29 -4.14 -11.46
N LYS A 16 -1.09 -4.27 -12.02
CA LYS A 16 -0.40 -5.56 -12.12
C LYS A 16 -0.05 -6.07 -10.71
N VAL A 17 -0.51 -7.26 -10.36
CA VAL A 17 -0.24 -7.85 -9.05
C VAL A 17 1.25 -8.18 -8.91
N LEU A 18 1.90 -7.60 -7.90
CA LEU A 18 3.29 -7.86 -7.55
C LEU A 18 3.39 -8.83 -6.36
N SER A 19 2.45 -8.76 -5.42
CA SER A 19 2.41 -9.65 -4.27
C SER A 19 1.01 -9.77 -3.66
N PRO A 20 0.58 -10.97 -3.22
CA PRO A 20 1.19 -12.25 -3.55
C PRO A 20 1.01 -12.57 -5.05
N PRO A 21 1.93 -13.30 -5.69
CA PRO A 21 1.84 -13.57 -7.13
C PRO A 21 0.54 -14.30 -7.47
N ASN A 22 -0.06 -13.95 -8.62
CA ASN A 22 -1.31 -14.52 -9.14
C ASN A 22 -2.55 -14.35 -8.23
N PHE A 23 -2.53 -13.40 -7.28
CA PHE A 23 -3.72 -13.10 -6.48
C PHE A 23 -4.82 -12.48 -7.37
N PRO A 24 -6.04 -13.04 -7.41
CA PRO A 24 -7.12 -12.46 -8.19
C PRO A 24 -7.56 -11.13 -7.57
N ILE A 25 -7.55 -10.06 -8.36
CA ILE A 25 -8.02 -8.74 -7.93
C ILE A 25 -9.32 -8.39 -8.65
N ASP A 26 -10.28 -7.88 -7.90
CA ASP A 26 -11.47 -7.26 -8.49
C ASP A 26 -11.06 -5.92 -9.12
N ALA A 27 -11.39 -5.73 -10.39
CA ALA A 27 -11.13 -4.48 -11.10
C ALA A 27 -11.84 -3.29 -10.43
N ALA A 28 -12.98 -3.53 -9.76
CA ALA A 28 -13.74 -2.52 -9.01
C ALA A 28 -13.18 -2.24 -7.61
N ALA A 29 -12.18 -2.98 -7.13
CA ALA A 29 -11.64 -2.77 -5.80
C ALA A 29 -10.90 -1.43 -5.68
N ALA A 30 -11.15 -0.75 -4.55
CA ALA A 30 -10.47 0.47 -4.17
C ALA A 30 -9.16 0.15 -3.45
N PHE A 31 -8.07 0.74 -3.91
CA PHE A 31 -6.75 0.61 -3.30
C PHE A 31 -6.26 1.94 -2.73
N LYS A 32 -5.17 1.89 -1.97
CA LYS A 32 -4.42 3.06 -1.54
C LYS A 32 -3.12 3.11 -2.32
N MET A 33 -2.80 4.27 -2.87
CA MET A 33 -1.61 4.50 -3.66
C MET A 33 -0.63 5.39 -2.89
N PHE A 34 0.64 5.04 -2.98
CA PHE A 34 1.75 5.88 -2.55
C PHE A 34 2.64 6.19 -3.74
N SER A 35 3.25 7.37 -3.74
CA SER A 35 4.30 7.68 -4.72
C SER A 35 5.51 6.78 -4.49
N VAL A 36 5.97 6.12 -5.55
CA VAL A 36 7.17 5.26 -5.51
C VAL A 36 8.40 6.06 -5.09
N SER A 37 8.54 7.32 -5.53
CA SER A 37 9.67 8.16 -5.16
C SER A 37 9.68 8.47 -3.66
N LEU A 38 8.51 8.74 -3.07
CA LEU A 38 8.37 9.01 -1.63
C LEU A 38 8.59 7.75 -0.79
N VAL A 39 8.13 6.59 -1.26
CA VAL A 39 8.43 5.31 -0.58
C VAL A 39 9.92 5.01 -0.64
N ARG A 40 10.60 5.25 -1.77
CA ARG A 40 12.07 5.10 -1.84
C ARG A 40 12.79 6.05 -0.90
N GLU A 41 12.37 7.31 -0.86
CA GLU A 41 12.93 8.30 0.07
C GLU A 41 12.75 7.88 1.53
N LEU A 42 11.54 7.39 1.89
CA LEU A 42 11.26 6.84 3.22
C LEU A 42 12.24 5.71 3.59
N LEU A 43 12.44 4.74 2.69
CA LEU A 43 13.34 3.61 2.94
C LEU A 43 14.81 4.04 3.03
N LEU A 44 15.24 4.97 2.18
CA LEU A 44 16.61 5.51 2.20
C LEU A 44 16.91 6.32 3.48
N LYS A 45 15.91 7.04 4.00
CA LYS A 45 16.04 7.82 5.23
C LYS A 45 15.93 6.97 6.50
N GLY A 46 15.01 6.00 6.51
CA GLY A 46 14.75 5.18 7.69
C GLY A 46 15.82 4.16 7.98
N GLN A 47 16.39 3.52 6.93
CA GLN A 47 17.46 2.53 7.01
C GLN A 47 17.21 1.41 8.04
N ASP A 48 15.95 1.15 8.38
CA ASP A 48 15.55 0.09 9.29
C ASP A 48 15.32 -1.20 8.49
N GLU A 49 15.73 -2.33 9.06
CA GLU A 49 15.51 -3.66 8.48
C GLU A 49 14.02 -3.98 8.31
N MET A 50 13.17 -3.37 9.15
CA MET A 50 11.73 -3.60 9.15
C MET A 50 10.96 -2.38 8.66
N THR A 51 10.18 -2.58 7.61
CA THR A 51 9.14 -1.62 7.19
C THR A 51 7.78 -2.09 7.67
N ARG A 52 7.08 -1.24 8.42
CA ARG A 52 5.73 -1.50 8.92
C ARG A 52 4.69 -0.85 8.02
N VAL A 53 3.70 -1.63 7.61
CA VAL A 53 2.55 -1.13 6.87
C VAL A 53 1.30 -1.35 7.70
N GLU A 54 0.61 -0.28 8.06
CA GLU A 54 -0.50 -0.31 9.02
C GLU A 54 -1.70 0.46 8.50
N LYS A 55 -2.90 -0.13 8.64
CA LYS A 55 -4.16 0.59 8.44
C LYS A 55 -4.61 1.18 9.78
N ARG A 56 -4.47 2.50 9.93
CA ARG A 56 -4.89 3.28 11.09
C ARG A 56 -6.17 4.05 10.75
N LYS A 57 -7.32 3.46 11.09
CA LYS A 57 -8.66 3.94 10.68
C LYS A 57 -8.75 4.03 9.14
N ASP A 58 -8.87 5.23 8.60
CA ASP A 58 -9.02 5.49 7.16
C ASP A 58 -7.68 5.77 6.44
N VAL A 59 -6.59 5.84 7.20
CA VAL A 59 -5.23 6.10 6.72
C VAL A 59 -4.46 4.79 6.62
N LEU A 60 -3.79 4.57 5.48
CA LEU A 60 -2.74 3.57 5.35
C LEU A 60 -1.40 4.28 5.57
N SER A 61 -0.58 3.78 6.49
CA SER A 61 0.73 4.35 6.80
C SER A 61 1.84 3.34 6.50
N ILE A 62 2.97 3.84 5.99
CA ILE A 62 4.21 3.10 5.83
C ILE A 62 5.26 3.73 6.74
N THR A 63 5.84 2.97 7.66
CA THR A 63 6.87 3.42 8.60
C THR A 63 8.15 2.61 8.38
N ASN A 64 9.30 3.30 8.30
CA ASN A 64 10.62 2.70 8.32
C ASN A 64 11.52 3.53 9.26
N GLY A 65 12.03 2.91 10.32
CA GLY A 65 12.77 3.59 11.38
C GLY A 65 11.94 4.71 12.04
N ALA A 66 12.50 5.92 12.10
CA ALA A 66 11.84 7.10 12.67
C ALA A 66 10.90 7.84 11.71
N TYR A 67 10.79 7.40 10.45
CA TYR A 67 10.03 8.11 9.41
C TYR A 67 8.72 7.39 9.11
N THR A 68 7.65 8.16 8.91
CA THR A 68 6.33 7.64 8.55
C THR A 68 5.73 8.42 7.39
N LEU A 69 5.23 7.69 6.40
CA LEU A 69 4.45 8.21 5.28
C LEU A 69 2.97 7.89 5.50
N GLU A 70 2.15 8.92 5.72
CA GLU A 70 0.70 8.77 5.98
C GLU A 70 -0.18 9.22 4.80
N LEU A 71 0.38 10.02 3.89
CA LEU A 71 -0.34 10.53 2.73
C LEU A 71 -0.46 9.45 1.66
N SER A 72 -1.54 8.66 1.76
CA SER A 72 -1.99 7.78 0.69
C SER A 72 -3.13 8.43 -0.07
N VAL A 73 -3.08 8.34 -1.40
CA VAL A 73 -4.17 8.78 -2.27
C VAL A 73 -5.09 7.58 -2.50
N ALA A 74 -6.41 7.81 -2.48
CA ALA A 74 -7.34 6.77 -2.91
C ALA A 74 -7.06 6.46 -4.40
N CYS A 75 -6.87 5.19 -4.72
CA CYS A 75 -6.77 4.70 -6.09
C CYS A 75 -8.11 4.05 -6.45
N PRO A 76 -9.09 4.86 -6.89
CA PRO A 76 -10.37 4.32 -7.30
C PRO A 76 -10.18 3.36 -8.50
N PRO A 77 -11.10 2.41 -8.68
CA PRO A 77 -11.13 1.53 -9.86
C PRO A 77 -11.16 2.30 -11.19
N PHE A 78 -11.74 3.50 -11.16
CA PHE A 78 -11.86 4.40 -12.30
C PHE A 78 -11.38 5.78 -11.86
N CYS A 79 -10.39 6.34 -12.56
CA CYS A 79 -10.11 7.77 -12.49
C CYS A 79 -11.22 8.46 -13.30
N ASN A 80 -11.96 9.38 -12.68
CA ASN A 80 -12.67 10.41 -13.45
C ASN A 80 -11.67 11.51 -13.84
#